data_AF-A0A024G830-F1
#
_entry.id   AF-A0A024G830-F1
#
_cell.length_a   1.000
_cell.length_b   1.000
_cell.length_c   1.000
_cell.angle_alpha   90.00
_cell.angle_beta   90.00
_cell.angle_gamma   90.00
#
_symmetry.space_group_name_H-M   'P 1'
#
loop_
_entity.id
_entity.type
_entity.pdbx_description
1 polymer ?
#
loop_
_entity_poly.entity_id
_entity_poly.type
_entity_poly.pdbx_seq_one_letter_code
_entity_poly.pdbx_strand_id
1 'polypeptide(L)'
;MHSLTLFLNLALARSISAQNVVKEVIDGSIFRTSSYVTVDQYKLKITEASTLVEIDLLSMETSNNRSFVDVNGDCDSAYIDSQIFLFQRTTLTNGLTSWKVIASNDDETDMAGNYGKGRKDGSISEQDSYMLRTLQPGEYMLAVGRYPLSASEALAGRCNQVNNGHTPYACQTRKAPYGNYRATIRSRSIAGNKIVVQSPCSYVGSSCSANFGIKECVFQLQTQGSYDAITTTCLYDRAI
;
A
#
# COMPACT_ATOMS: atom_id res chain seq x y z
N MET A 1 0.54 -32.03 -67.49
CA MET A 1 1.43 -31.20 -66.66
C MET A 1 0.57 -30.16 -65.94
N HIS A 2 0.12 -30.47 -64.72
CA HIS A 2 -0.61 -29.51 -63.87
C HIS A 2 0.30 -29.20 -62.68
N SER A 3 0.86 -27.99 -62.66
CA SER A 3 1.71 -27.49 -61.58
C SER A 3 0.81 -26.88 -60.51
N LEU A 4 0.73 -27.52 -59.35
CA LEU A 4 0.01 -27.02 -58.19
C LEU A 4 0.95 -26.09 -57.41
N THR A 5 0.73 -24.78 -57.52
CA THR A 5 1.47 -23.78 -56.74
C THR A 5 0.93 -23.77 -55.31
N LEU A 6 1.71 -24.30 -54.37
CA LEU A 6 1.39 -24.32 -52.94
C LEU A 6 1.69 -22.94 -52.35
N PHE A 7 0.66 -22.17 -52.03
CA PHE A 7 0.80 -20.94 -51.23
C PHE A 7 1.05 -21.32 -49.76
N LEU A 8 2.29 -21.17 -49.31
CA LEU A 8 2.66 -21.31 -47.91
C LEU A 8 2.23 -20.05 -47.15
N ASN A 9 1.10 -20.11 -46.44
CA ASN A 9 0.69 -19.08 -45.49
C ASN A 9 1.65 -19.12 -44.29
N LEU A 10 2.61 -18.19 -44.24
CA LEU A 10 3.44 -17.95 -43.07
C LEU A 10 2.59 -17.25 -42.00
N ALA A 11 1.95 -18.03 -41.13
CA ALA A 11 1.39 -17.49 -39.90
C ALA A 11 2.53 -17.00 -39.01
N LEU A 12 2.64 -15.68 -38.81
CA LEU A 12 3.54 -15.11 -37.80
C LEU A 12 3.08 -15.60 -36.42
N ALA A 13 3.78 -16.59 -35.87
CA ALA A 13 3.68 -16.90 -34.46
C ALA A 13 4.21 -15.68 -33.68
N ARG A 14 3.32 -14.95 -33.00
CA ARG A 14 3.74 -13.97 -31.98
C ARG A 14 4.43 -14.76 -30.87
N SER A 15 5.74 -14.58 -30.73
CA SER A 15 6.46 -15.07 -29.55
C SER A 15 5.86 -14.38 -28.33
N ILE A 16 5.29 -15.17 -27.41
CA ILE A 16 4.95 -14.68 -26.07
C ILE A 16 6.30 -14.44 -25.38
N SER A 17 6.76 -13.19 -25.36
CA SER A 17 7.93 -12.85 -24.54
C SER A 17 7.59 -13.12 -23.07
N ALA A 18 8.45 -13.86 -22.39
CA ALA A 18 8.34 -14.05 -20.95
C ALA A 18 8.37 -12.68 -20.26
N GLN A 19 7.39 -12.42 -19.40
CA GLN A 19 7.37 -11.18 -18.62
C GLN A 19 8.25 -11.36 -17.38
N ASN A 20 9.07 -10.36 -17.10
CA ASN A 20 9.84 -10.22 -15.87
C ASN A 20 8.93 -9.74 -14.73
N VAL A 21 9.23 -10.16 -13.50
CA VAL A 21 8.52 -9.72 -12.29
C VAL A 21 9.48 -8.97 -11.39
N VAL A 22 9.12 -7.73 -11.03
CA VAL A 22 9.84 -6.92 -10.05
C VAL A 22 8.97 -6.78 -8.81
N LYS A 23 9.54 -7.05 -7.64
CA LYS A 23 8.90 -6.87 -6.34
C LYS A 23 9.58 -5.73 -5.59
N GLU A 24 8.81 -4.75 -5.16
CA GLU A 24 9.24 -3.63 -4.33
C GLU A 24 8.47 -3.72 -3.01
N VAL A 25 9.19 -3.86 -1.88
CA VAL A 25 8.60 -3.94 -0.53
C VAL A 25 9.02 -2.69 0.22
N ILE A 26 8.04 -1.94 0.70
CA ILE A 26 8.26 -0.64 1.33
C ILE A 26 7.38 -0.57 2.57
N ASP A 27 8.01 -0.33 3.72
CA ASP A 27 7.30 -0.09 4.98
C ASP A 27 6.94 1.40 5.08
N GLY A 28 5.82 1.69 5.75
CA GLY A 28 5.32 3.04 5.95
C GLY A 28 4.49 3.16 7.22
N SER A 29 4.26 4.39 7.65
CA SER A 29 3.43 4.68 8.83
C SER A 29 2.46 5.82 8.54
N ILE A 30 1.22 5.64 8.98
CA ILE A 30 0.15 6.64 8.86
C ILE A 30 -0.04 7.30 10.23
N PHE A 31 0.09 8.62 10.28
CA PHE A 31 0.13 9.39 11.52
C PHE A 31 -1.20 10.10 11.79
N ARG A 32 -1.63 10.05 13.04
CA ARG A 32 -2.70 10.90 13.56
C ARG A 32 -2.11 12.19 14.11
N THR A 33 -2.54 13.31 13.56
CA THR A 33 -2.27 14.64 14.11
C THR A 33 -3.49 15.17 14.86
N SER A 34 -3.40 16.39 15.40
CA SER A 34 -4.53 17.05 16.06
C SER A 34 -5.68 17.42 15.10
N SER A 35 -5.42 17.52 13.78
CA SER A 35 -6.40 18.04 12.81
C SER A 35 -6.58 17.20 11.55
N TYR A 36 -5.73 16.20 11.31
CA TYR A 36 -5.87 15.24 10.21
C TYR A 36 -5.11 13.94 10.49
N VAL A 37 -5.39 12.91 9.71
CA VAL A 37 -4.57 11.70 9.58
C VAL A 37 -3.80 11.79 8.26
N THR A 38 -2.51 11.46 8.25
CA THR A 38 -1.69 11.53 7.02
C THR A 38 -2.16 10.52 5.98
N VAL A 39 -1.81 10.77 4.73
CA VAL A 39 -1.93 9.80 3.64
C VAL A 39 -0.59 9.78 2.92
N ASP A 40 -0.04 8.59 2.79
CA ASP A 40 1.21 8.37 2.08
C ASP A 40 0.98 8.35 0.57
N GLN A 41 1.87 8.99 -0.19
CA GLN A 41 1.76 9.10 -1.64
C GLN A 41 3.03 8.57 -2.32
N TYR A 42 2.88 7.47 -3.03
CA TYR A 42 3.92 6.88 -3.88
C TYR A 42 3.76 7.43 -5.29
N LYS A 43 4.87 7.83 -5.92
CA LYS A 43 4.87 8.14 -7.36
C LYS A 43 5.34 6.93 -8.12
N LEU A 44 4.54 6.53 -9.11
CA LEU A 44 4.86 5.43 -10.00
C LEU A 44 5.05 5.94 -11.43
N LYS A 45 6.00 5.37 -12.16
CA LYS A 45 6.22 5.64 -13.58
C LYS A 45 6.11 4.33 -14.36
N ILE A 46 5.15 4.28 -15.28
CA ILE A 46 5.00 3.18 -16.22
C ILE A 46 5.52 3.64 -17.57
N THR A 47 6.48 2.92 -18.13
CA THR A 47 7.07 3.23 -19.45
C THR A 47 6.64 2.25 -20.53
N GLU A 48 6.27 1.03 -20.14
CA GLU A 48 5.90 -0.03 -21.07
C GLU A 48 4.42 0.02 -21.44
N ALA A 49 4.12 -0.40 -22.68
CA ALA A 49 2.77 -0.36 -23.24
C ALA A 49 1.73 -1.15 -22.44
N SER A 50 2.16 -2.14 -21.64
CA SER A 50 1.28 -2.89 -20.76
C SER A 50 2.09 -3.43 -19.58
N THR A 51 1.77 -2.97 -18.38
CA THR A 51 2.39 -3.45 -17.14
C THR A 51 1.29 -3.91 -16.20
N LEU A 52 1.31 -5.19 -15.79
CA LEU A 52 0.42 -5.66 -14.74
C LEU A 52 1.03 -5.26 -13.39
N VAL A 53 0.29 -4.51 -12.59
CA VAL A 53 0.70 -4.00 -11.28
C VAL A 53 -0.21 -4.57 -10.20
N GLU A 54 0.40 -5.23 -9.23
CA GLU A 54 -0.21 -5.72 -8.00
C GLU A 54 0.26 -4.83 -6.85
N ILE A 55 -0.68 -4.44 -5.99
CA ILE A 55 -0.49 -3.63 -4.80
C ILE A 55 -1.15 -4.40 -3.68
N ASP A 56 -0.36 -4.72 -2.66
CA ASP A 56 -0.71 -5.66 -1.60
C ASP A 56 -0.25 -5.05 -0.28
N LEU A 57 -1.20 -4.73 0.61
CA LEU A 57 -0.94 -4.03 1.87
C LEU A 57 -1.04 -5.04 3.01
N LEU A 58 -0.05 -5.04 3.88
CA LEU A 58 -0.05 -5.83 5.11
C LEU A 58 -0.02 -4.87 6.29
N SER A 59 -1.12 -4.75 7.03
CA SER A 59 -1.20 -3.86 8.17
C SER A 59 -2.03 -4.44 9.30
N MET A 60 -3.17 -5.05 9.02
CA MET A 60 -4.12 -5.47 10.04
C MET A 60 -3.61 -6.60 10.91
N GLU A 61 -3.31 -6.28 12.17
CA GLU A 61 -2.73 -7.21 13.14
C GLU A 61 -3.77 -7.85 14.07
N THR A 62 -5.05 -7.73 13.73
CA THR A 62 -6.14 -8.40 14.45
C THR A 62 -7.22 -8.92 13.49
N SER A 63 -7.69 -10.14 13.75
CA SER A 63 -8.82 -10.75 13.02
C SER A 63 -10.14 -10.68 13.79
N ASN A 64 -10.12 -10.24 15.04
CA ASN A 64 -11.27 -10.27 15.96
C ASN A 64 -11.38 -9.04 16.86
N ASN A 65 -10.50 -8.04 16.67
CA ASN A 65 -10.38 -6.85 17.52
C ASN A 65 -10.11 -7.15 19.00
N ARG A 66 -9.52 -8.31 19.32
CA ARG A 66 -9.22 -8.78 20.68
C ARG A 66 -7.83 -9.35 20.84
N SER A 67 -7.33 -10.09 19.86
CA SER A 67 -5.99 -10.65 19.85
C SER A 67 -5.14 -9.98 18.79
N PHE A 68 -3.84 -9.93 19.06
CA PHE A 68 -2.83 -9.29 18.23
C PHE A 68 -1.89 -10.35 17.66
N VAL A 69 -1.47 -10.18 16.42
CA VAL A 69 -0.41 -10.94 15.77
C VAL A 69 0.45 -9.96 14.98
N ASP A 70 1.74 -9.89 15.28
CA ASP A 70 2.70 -9.15 14.45
C ASP A 70 2.81 -9.87 13.10
N VAL A 71 2.21 -9.28 12.07
CA VAL A 71 2.21 -9.85 10.72
C VAL A 71 3.32 -9.27 9.84
N ASN A 72 3.81 -8.08 10.16
CA ASN A 72 4.75 -7.33 9.32
C ASN A 72 6.21 -7.45 9.82
N GLY A 73 6.43 -8.05 11.00
CA GLY A 73 7.73 -8.30 11.62
C GLY A 73 8.39 -7.05 12.16
N ASP A 74 7.62 -6.00 12.50
CA ASP A 74 8.14 -4.77 13.09
C ASP A 74 8.17 -4.80 14.64
N CYS A 75 7.57 -5.82 15.27
CA CYS A 75 7.37 -5.95 16.71
C CYS A 75 6.67 -4.74 17.37
N ASP A 76 5.94 -3.95 16.58
CA ASP A 76 5.02 -2.94 17.03
C ASP A 76 3.60 -3.49 16.90
N SER A 77 2.66 -2.98 17.68
CA SER A 77 1.25 -3.38 17.56
C SER A 77 0.38 -2.35 16.87
N ALA A 78 1.03 -1.41 16.20
CA ALA A 78 0.43 -0.26 15.57
C ALA A 78 0.03 -0.59 14.13
N TYR A 79 -1.27 -0.57 13.84
CA TYR A 79 -1.80 -0.92 12.52
C TYR A 79 -2.87 0.05 12.01
N ILE A 80 -3.14 -0.04 10.71
CA ILE A 80 -4.25 0.60 10.04
C ILE A 80 -5.19 -0.40 9.37
N ASP A 81 -6.46 0.00 9.32
CA ASP A 81 -7.46 -0.53 8.41
C ASP A 81 -7.23 0.24 7.11
N SER A 82 -6.57 -0.40 6.15
CA SER A 82 -5.93 0.30 5.04
C SER A 82 -6.94 0.63 3.94
N GLN A 83 -6.75 1.78 3.29
CA GLN A 83 -7.51 2.14 2.09
C GLN A 83 -6.59 2.80 1.08
N ILE A 84 -6.68 2.35 -0.17
CA ILE A 84 -5.84 2.81 -1.27
C ILE A 84 -6.62 3.45 -2.41
N PHE A 85 -6.00 4.45 -3.03
CA PHE A 85 -6.45 5.07 -4.27
C PHE A 85 -5.31 5.13 -5.28
N LEU A 86 -5.59 4.73 -6.51
CA LEU A 86 -4.67 4.88 -7.63
C LEU A 86 -5.16 6.02 -8.54
N PHE A 87 -4.31 7.03 -8.69
CA PHE A 87 -4.53 8.16 -9.58
C PHE A 87 -3.62 8.06 -10.81
N GLN A 88 -4.14 8.47 -11.96
CA GLN A 88 -3.38 8.69 -13.17
C GLN A 88 -3.25 10.20 -13.42
N ARG A 89 -2.03 10.67 -13.73
CA ARG A 89 -1.81 12.03 -14.17
C ARG A 89 -2.33 12.20 -15.59
N THR A 90 -3.17 13.20 -15.80
CA THR A 90 -3.72 13.55 -17.11
C THR A 90 -3.42 15.00 -17.44
N THR A 91 -3.20 15.30 -18.72
CA THR A 91 -3.11 16.68 -19.20
C THR A 91 -4.46 17.11 -19.74
N LEU A 92 -5.00 18.19 -19.22
CA LEU A 92 -6.26 18.79 -19.64
C LEU A 92 -6.08 19.57 -20.96
N THR A 93 -7.17 19.87 -21.64
CA THR A 93 -7.17 20.61 -22.92
C THR A 93 -6.55 22.01 -22.81
N ASN A 94 -6.55 22.60 -21.62
CA ASN A 94 -5.90 23.90 -21.33
C ASN A 94 -4.41 23.77 -20.93
N GLY A 95 -3.81 22.58 -21.06
CA GLY A 95 -2.40 22.33 -20.73
C GLY A 95 -2.12 22.14 -19.23
N LEU A 96 -3.12 22.29 -18.35
CA LEU A 96 -2.95 22.00 -16.93
C LEU A 96 -2.92 20.49 -16.68
N THR A 97 -2.20 20.07 -15.64
CA THR A 97 -2.21 18.67 -15.23
C THR A 97 -3.19 18.44 -14.09
N SER A 98 -3.96 17.36 -14.18
CA SER A 98 -4.88 16.89 -13.14
C SER A 98 -4.59 15.43 -12.78
N TRP A 99 -5.13 15.00 -11.65
CA TRP A 99 -5.09 13.61 -11.21
C TRP A 99 -6.49 13.02 -11.28
N LYS A 100 -6.65 11.91 -12.01
CA LYS A 100 -7.91 11.19 -12.13
C LYS A 100 -7.81 9.88 -11.36
N VAL A 101 -8.78 9.61 -10.47
CA VAL A 101 -8.91 8.29 -9.84
C VAL A 101 -9.21 7.25 -10.92
N ILE A 102 -8.45 6.17 -10.95
CA ILE A 102 -8.66 5.04 -11.87
C ILE A 102 -8.98 3.74 -11.13
N ALA A 103 -8.67 3.65 -9.83
CA ALA A 103 -9.03 2.52 -8.98
C ALA A 103 -8.94 2.91 -7.49
N SER A 104 -9.64 2.17 -6.65
CA SER A 104 -9.54 2.19 -5.19
C SER A 104 -9.89 0.82 -4.62
N ASN A 105 -9.49 0.57 -3.38
CA ASN A 105 -9.87 -0.61 -2.58
C ASN A 105 -9.68 -0.23 -1.10
N ASP A 106 -10.60 -0.63 -0.22
CA ASP A 106 -10.50 -0.57 1.25
C ASP A 106 -10.40 -1.97 1.82
N ASP A 107 -11.33 -2.86 1.46
CA ASP A 107 -11.29 -4.26 1.88
C ASP A 107 -11.00 -5.17 0.67
N GLU A 108 -10.15 -6.18 0.86
CA GLU A 108 -10.10 -7.29 -0.08
C GLU A 108 -11.36 -8.14 0.06
N THR A 109 -12.01 -8.41 -1.07
CA THR A 109 -13.22 -9.25 -1.10
C THR A 109 -12.89 -10.61 -1.68
N ASP A 110 -13.19 -11.66 -0.91
CA ASP A 110 -13.04 -13.07 -1.32
C ASP A 110 -14.13 -13.51 -2.33
N MET A 111 -14.32 -12.73 -3.40
CA MET A 111 -15.21 -13.07 -4.50
C MET A 111 -14.59 -14.15 -5.39
N ALA A 112 -15.42 -14.99 -6.01
CA ALA A 112 -14.96 -16.05 -6.91
C ALA A 112 -14.09 -15.48 -8.04
N GLY A 113 -12.79 -15.80 -8.03
CA GLY A 113 -11.76 -15.23 -8.92
C GLY A 113 -10.66 -14.42 -8.20
N ASN A 114 -10.92 -14.01 -6.96
CA ASN A 114 -10.00 -13.29 -6.07
C ASN A 114 -9.72 -14.00 -4.73
N TYR A 115 -10.38 -15.13 -4.45
CA TYR A 115 -10.19 -15.89 -3.21
C TYR A 115 -8.71 -16.07 -2.83
N GLY A 116 -8.33 -15.55 -1.65
CA GLY A 116 -6.98 -15.64 -1.11
C GLY A 116 -5.93 -14.75 -1.78
N LYS A 117 -6.33 -13.79 -2.63
CA LYS A 117 -5.45 -12.70 -3.05
C LYS A 117 -5.22 -11.74 -1.88
N GLY A 118 -4.05 -11.11 -1.84
CA GLY A 118 -3.62 -10.27 -0.72
C GLY A 118 -3.36 -11.01 0.61
N ARG A 119 -3.39 -12.36 0.62
CA ARG A 119 -3.16 -13.17 1.85
C ARG A 119 -1.86 -13.95 1.86
N LYS A 120 -1.13 -13.95 0.74
CA LYS A 120 0.08 -14.77 0.56
C LYS A 120 1.29 -14.24 1.35
N ASP A 121 1.20 -13.01 1.83
CA ASP A 121 2.19 -12.33 2.64
C ASP A 121 2.00 -12.54 4.15
N GLY A 122 0.93 -13.22 4.56
CA GLY A 122 0.61 -13.46 5.97
C GLY A 122 -0.54 -12.61 6.50
N SER A 123 -1.22 -11.79 5.67
CA SER A 123 -2.38 -11.03 6.10
C SER A 123 -3.47 -11.90 6.73
N ILE A 124 -3.95 -11.47 7.91
CA ILE A 124 -4.98 -12.16 8.69
C ILE A 124 -6.35 -11.47 8.62
N SER A 125 -6.49 -10.35 7.91
CA SER A 125 -7.74 -9.59 7.81
C SER A 125 -8.14 -9.26 6.36
N GLU A 126 -9.44 -9.18 6.09
CA GLU A 126 -9.97 -8.68 4.80
C GLU A 126 -9.82 -7.16 4.69
N GLN A 127 -9.56 -6.47 5.80
CA GLN A 127 -9.37 -5.01 5.87
C GLN A 127 -7.98 -4.55 5.38
N ASP A 128 -7.14 -5.49 4.98
CA ASP A 128 -5.92 -5.21 4.25
C ASP A 128 -6.25 -5.01 2.78
N SER A 129 -5.89 -3.85 2.24
CA SER A 129 -6.20 -3.45 0.88
C SER A 129 -5.38 -4.25 -0.13
N TYR A 130 -6.04 -4.71 -1.20
CA TYR A 130 -5.38 -5.38 -2.32
C TYR A 130 -5.91 -4.86 -3.66
N MET A 131 -5.01 -4.68 -4.63
CA MET A 131 -5.35 -4.21 -5.97
C MET A 131 -4.46 -4.81 -7.05
N LEU A 132 -5.09 -5.29 -8.12
CA LEU A 132 -4.42 -5.76 -9.33
C LEU A 132 -4.94 -4.99 -10.56
N ARG A 133 -4.06 -4.32 -11.30
CA ARG A 133 -4.43 -3.50 -12.48
C ARG A 133 -3.39 -3.58 -13.60
N THR A 134 -3.85 -3.66 -14.84
CA THR A 134 -2.98 -3.42 -15.99
C THR A 134 -2.92 -1.93 -16.28
N LEU A 135 -1.73 -1.35 -16.21
CA LEU A 135 -1.48 0.07 -16.44
C LEU A 135 -0.80 0.30 -17.80
N GLN A 136 -1.12 1.44 -18.39
CA GLN A 136 -0.53 1.94 -19.63
C GLN A 136 0.65 2.88 -19.30
N PRO A 137 1.47 3.27 -20.29
CA PRO A 137 2.51 4.26 -20.06
C PRO A 137 1.94 5.55 -19.46
N GLY A 138 2.58 6.05 -18.40
CA GLY A 138 2.08 7.21 -17.69
C GLY A 138 2.71 7.43 -16.32
N GLU A 139 2.25 8.51 -15.68
CA GLU A 139 2.58 8.84 -14.29
C GLU A 139 1.38 8.55 -13.42
N TYR A 140 1.63 7.87 -12.32
CA TYR A 140 0.60 7.46 -11.39
C TYR A 140 0.99 7.88 -9.97
N MET A 141 -0.03 8.04 -9.14
CA MET A 141 0.13 8.24 -7.72
C MET A 141 -0.71 7.20 -6.99
N LEU A 142 -0.06 6.36 -6.20
CA LEU A 142 -0.73 5.48 -5.26
C LEU A 142 -0.80 6.20 -3.93
N ALA A 143 -2.01 6.47 -3.46
CA ALA A 143 -2.25 6.99 -2.12
C ALA A 143 -2.61 5.82 -1.20
N VAL A 144 -1.93 5.73 -0.05
CA VAL A 144 -2.19 4.76 1.02
C VAL A 144 -2.57 5.54 2.26
N GLY A 145 -3.75 5.27 2.80
CA GLY A 145 -4.18 5.83 4.07
C GLY A 145 -5.02 4.81 4.82
N ARG A 146 -5.75 5.29 5.83
CA ARG A 146 -6.67 4.45 6.60
C ARG A 146 -8.12 4.68 6.18
N TYR A 147 -8.97 3.67 6.34
CA TYR A 147 -10.41 3.79 6.16
C TYR A 147 -11.07 4.62 7.29
N PRO A 148 -12.10 5.43 7.01
CA PRO A 148 -12.54 5.87 5.69
C PRO A 148 -11.61 6.95 5.13
N LEU A 149 -11.42 6.90 3.81
CA LEU A 149 -10.64 7.84 3.02
C LEU A 149 -11.39 8.19 1.75
N SER A 150 -11.65 9.48 1.51
CA SER A 150 -12.19 9.93 0.23
C SER A 150 -11.10 10.16 -0.81
N ALA A 151 -11.45 10.12 -2.10
CA ALA A 151 -10.52 10.40 -3.18
C ALA A 151 -9.89 11.81 -3.09
N SER A 152 -10.64 12.82 -2.63
CA SER A 152 -10.12 14.18 -2.47
C SER A 152 -9.12 14.27 -1.32
N GLU A 153 -9.37 13.59 -0.21
CA GLU A 153 -8.44 13.47 0.92
C GLU A 153 -7.18 12.69 0.53
N ALA A 154 -7.35 11.58 -0.20
CA ALA A 154 -6.25 10.78 -0.72
C ALA A 154 -5.35 11.60 -1.65
N LEU A 155 -5.95 12.39 -2.53
CA LEU A 155 -5.23 13.31 -3.43
C LEU A 155 -4.54 14.45 -2.65
N ALA A 156 -5.17 14.93 -1.59
CA ALA A 156 -4.63 16.00 -0.76
C ALA A 156 -3.53 15.57 0.23
N GLY A 157 -3.28 14.26 0.36
CA GLY A 157 -2.30 13.72 1.31
C GLY A 157 -2.75 13.76 2.77
N ARG A 158 -4.06 13.95 3.03
CA ARG A 158 -4.61 14.13 4.38
C ARG A 158 -6.08 13.75 4.46
N CYS A 159 -6.44 12.98 5.47
CA CYS A 159 -7.81 12.67 5.86
C CYS A 159 -8.23 13.55 7.04
N ASN A 160 -9.30 14.34 6.88
CA ASN A 160 -9.74 15.29 7.91
C ASN A 160 -10.66 14.65 8.96
N GLN A 161 -11.01 13.37 8.79
CA GLN A 161 -11.85 12.61 9.72
C GLN A 161 -11.07 12.18 10.96
N VAL A 162 -10.55 13.08 11.80
CA VAL A 162 -9.70 12.73 12.96
C VAL A 162 -10.43 11.95 14.07
N ASN A 163 -11.70 11.59 13.88
CA ASN A 163 -12.49 10.95 14.91
C ASN A 163 -11.84 9.63 15.42
N ASN A 164 -12.17 9.28 16.66
CA ASN A 164 -11.54 8.19 17.40
C ASN A 164 -12.16 6.81 17.08
N GLY A 165 -12.96 6.73 16.00
CA GLY A 165 -13.71 5.52 15.63
C GLY A 165 -12.97 4.60 14.67
N HIS A 166 -11.86 5.07 14.10
CA HIS A 166 -11.08 4.39 13.07
C HIS A 166 -9.59 4.43 13.41
N THR A 167 -8.83 3.52 12.80
CA THR A 167 -7.38 3.42 12.91
C THR A 167 -6.68 4.75 12.55
N PRO A 168 -5.43 5.01 12.99
CA PRO A 168 -4.48 4.06 13.58
C PRO A 168 -4.81 3.58 14.99
N TYR A 169 -4.60 2.28 15.23
CA TYR A 169 -4.77 1.61 16.52
C TYR A 169 -3.44 0.96 16.95
N ALA A 170 -3.23 0.87 18.26
CA ALA A 170 -2.10 0.17 18.87
C ALA A 170 -2.56 -0.45 20.19
N CYS A 171 -2.28 -1.73 20.44
CA CYS A 171 -2.77 -2.47 21.61
C CYS A 171 -4.24 -2.19 21.97
N GLN A 172 -5.14 -2.25 20.98
CA GLN A 172 -6.57 -1.96 21.13
C GLN A 172 -6.92 -0.51 21.54
N THR A 173 -5.94 0.36 21.70
CA THR A 173 -6.16 1.80 21.89
C THR A 173 -6.60 2.40 20.58
N ARG A 174 -7.85 2.88 20.53
CA ARG A 174 -8.47 3.41 19.30
C ARG A 174 -7.96 4.79 18.83
N LYS A 175 -6.86 5.26 19.42
CA LYS A 175 -6.31 6.60 19.25
C LYS A 175 -4.79 6.58 19.17
N ALA A 176 -4.23 5.55 18.54
CA ALA A 176 -2.79 5.48 18.39
C ALA A 176 -2.29 6.68 17.56
N PRO A 177 -1.10 7.18 17.89
CA PRO A 177 -0.47 8.30 17.19
C PRO A 177 -0.06 7.92 15.77
N TYR A 178 0.17 6.65 15.49
CA TYR A 178 0.47 6.13 14.17
C TYR A 178 0.04 4.66 14.03
N GLY A 179 0.11 4.13 12.82
CA GLY A 179 -0.07 2.72 12.49
C GLY A 179 0.78 2.36 11.29
N ASN A 180 1.41 1.20 11.35
CA ASN A 180 2.39 0.72 10.39
C ASN A 180 1.71 -0.15 9.34
N TYR A 181 2.29 -0.14 8.15
CA TYR A 181 1.91 -1.03 7.06
C TYR A 181 3.13 -1.39 6.24
N ARG A 182 3.07 -2.53 5.58
CA ARG A 182 4.01 -2.94 4.53
C ARG A 182 3.29 -2.95 3.20
N ALA A 183 3.75 -2.13 2.26
CA ALA A 183 3.31 -2.18 0.87
C ALA A 183 4.22 -3.10 0.06
N THR A 184 3.63 -4.12 -0.54
CA THR A 184 4.27 -4.91 -1.59
C THR A 184 3.71 -4.51 -2.95
N ILE A 185 4.53 -3.88 -3.77
CA ILE A 185 4.21 -3.50 -5.15
C ILE A 185 4.93 -4.46 -6.09
N ARG A 186 4.18 -5.30 -6.81
CA ARG A 186 4.74 -6.21 -7.82
C ARG A 186 4.36 -5.72 -9.20
N SER A 187 5.34 -5.50 -10.07
CA SER A 187 5.11 -5.19 -11.48
C SER A 187 5.54 -6.36 -12.35
N ARG A 188 4.77 -6.62 -13.40
CA ARG A 188 5.08 -7.62 -14.41
C ARG A 188 5.04 -7.00 -15.80
N SER A 189 6.19 -7.00 -16.47
CA SER A 189 6.41 -6.35 -17.76
C SER A 189 7.55 -7.01 -18.55
N ILE A 190 7.79 -6.63 -19.79
CA ILE A 190 8.86 -7.23 -20.62
C ILE A 190 10.22 -6.72 -20.15
N ALA A 191 10.38 -5.43 -19.85
CA ALA A 191 11.68 -4.89 -19.46
C ALA A 191 12.05 -5.20 -18.00
N GLY A 192 11.07 -5.43 -17.12
CA GLY A 192 11.33 -5.73 -15.70
C GLY A 192 11.95 -4.55 -14.96
N ASN A 193 11.48 -3.33 -15.22
CA ASN A 193 11.93 -2.13 -14.52
C ASN A 193 11.17 -1.95 -13.20
N LYS A 194 11.84 -1.36 -12.20
CA LYS A 194 11.15 -0.80 -11.02
C LYS A 194 10.19 0.31 -11.47
N ILE A 195 9.03 0.38 -10.81
CA ILE A 195 8.00 1.36 -11.16
C ILE A 195 7.83 2.43 -10.08
N VAL A 196 8.23 2.17 -8.83
CA VAL A 196 8.21 3.18 -7.77
C VAL A 196 9.39 4.13 -7.97
N VAL A 197 9.09 5.39 -8.30
CA VAL A 197 10.11 6.44 -8.48
C VAL A 197 10.26 7.33 -7.24
N GLN A 198 9.24 7.35 -6.37
CA GLN A 198 9.29 8.05 -5.09
C GLN A 198 8.38 7.34 -4.08
N SER A 199 8.91 7.09 -2.89
CA SER A 199 8.18 6.61 -1.70
C SER A 199 7.94 7.76 -0.71
N PRO A 200 6.97 7.63 0.22
CA PRO A 200 6.68 8.64 1.25
C PRO A 200 7.80 8.78 2.31
N CYS A 201 8.59 7.72 2.55
CA CYS A 201 9.59 7.66 3.62
C CYS A 201 9.00 7.98 5.02
N SER A 202 7.85 7.40 5.31
CA SER A 202 7.02 7.67 6.49
C SER A 202 7.24 6.70 7.65
N TYR A 203 7.92 5.58 7.43
CA TYR A 203 8.07 4.51 8.42
C TYR A 203 8.78 5.00 9.69
N VAL A 204 8.25 4.62 10.85
CA VAL A 204 8.78 5.01 12.18
C VAL A 204 9.79 4.04 12.78
N GLY A 205 10.01 2.88 12.14
CA GLY A 205 11.01 1.91 12.56
C GLY A 205 10.40 0.66 13.17
N SER A 206 11.27 -0.28 13.52
CA SER A 206 10.91 -1.54 14.19
C SER A 206 11.30 -1.52 15.67
N SER A 207 10.45 -2.11 16.49
CA SER A 207 10.66 -2.33 17.93
C SER A 207 11.34 -3.67 18.26
N CYS A 208 11.71 -4.50 17.26
CA CYS A 208 12.20 -5.87 17.48
C CYS A 208 13.57 -5.97 18.19
N SER A 209 14.29 -4.85 18.34
CA SER A 209 15.58 -4.77 19.03
C SER A 209 15.88 -3.30 19.33
N ALA A 210 15.39 -2.77 20.45
CA ALA A 210 15.55 -1.36 20.84
C ALA A 210 17.03 -0.96 21.09
N ASN A 211 17.81 -0.82 20.02
CA ASN A 211 19.05 -0.05 19.98
C ASN A 211 18.72 1.27 19.28
N PHE A 212 18.50 2.32 20.07
CA PHE A 212 18.06 3.67 19.63
C PHE A 212 19.13 4.46 18.85
N GLY A 213 19.78 3.83 17.86
CA GLY A 213 20.85 4.40 17.04
C GLY A 213 20.45 4.75 15.60
N ILE A 214 19.18 4.61 15.21
CA ILE A 214 18.74 4.91 13.84
C ILE A 214 18.28 6.37 13.76
N LYS A 215 18.86 7.13 12.82
CA LYS A 215 18.36 8.45 12.41
C LYS A 215 17.06 8.28 11.64
N GLU A 216 15.99 8.02 12.37
CA GLU A 216 14.62 7.95 11.87
C GLU A 216 13.94 9.31 12.09
N CYS A 217 12.95 9.66 11.27
CA CYS A 217 12.21 10.91 11.43
C CYS A 217 11.41 10.84 12.74
N VAL A 218 12.02 11.33 13.83
CA VAL A 218 11.41 11.39 15.17
C VAL A 218 10.15 12.25 15.10
N PHE A 219 8.99 11.61 14.91
CA PHE A 219 7.72 12.22 15.25
C PHE A 219 7.58 12.07 16.77
N GLN A 220 7.86 13.14 17.53
CA GLN A 220 7.65 13.12 18.97
C GLN A 220 6.18 12.88 19.26
N LEU A 221 5.89 11.79 19.98
CA LEU A 221 4.56 11.56 20.55
C LEU A 221 4.16 12.79 21.35
N GLN A 222 2.98 13.34 21.06
CA GLN A 222 2.60 14.70 21.49
C GLN A 222 2.56 14.88 23.01
N THR A 223 2.49 13.80 23.81
CA THR A 223 2.53 13.86 25.27
C THR A 223 3.09 12.57 25.89
N GLN A 224 3.73 12.68 27.07
CA GLN A 224 4.15 11.55 27.91
C GLN A 224 2.97 10.60 28.24
N GLY A 225 1.75 11.13 28.39
CA GLY A 225 0.57 10.32 28.67
C GLY A 225 0.16 9.39 27.51
N SER A 226 0.50 9.73 26.26
CA SER A 226 0.30 8.84 25.10
C SER A 226 1.28 7.67 25.12
N TYR A 227 2.52 7.93 25.56
CA TYR A 227 3.54 6.90 25.76
C TYR A 227 3.15 5.96 26.90
N ASP A 228 2.77 6.51 28.06
CA ASP A 228 2.39 5.73 29.24
C ASP A 228 1.17 4.84 28.97
N ALA A 229 0.19 5.30 28.19
CA ALA A 229 -0.98 4.50 27.81
C ALA A 229 -0.62 3.27 26.96
N ILE A 230 0.35 3.41 26.05
CA ILE A 230 0.88 2.30 25.23
C ILE A 230 1.63 1.32 26.15
N THR A 231 2.59 1.80 26.95
CA THR A 231 3.42 0.93 27.81
C THR A 231 2.65 0.23 28.94
N THR A 232 1.53 0.80 29.39
CA THR A 232 0.71 0.20 30.47
C THR A 232 -0.31 -0.80 29.93
N THR A 233 -0.76 -0.63 28.68
CA THR A 233 -1.77 -1.51 28.04
C THR A 233 -1.10 -2.65 27.25
N CYS A 234 0.10 -2.41 26.74
CA CYS A 234 0.87 -3.39 25.97
C CYS A 234 1.88 -4.13 26.86
N LEU A 235 1.52 -5.31 27.35
CA LEU A 235 2.51 -6.21 27.97
C LEU A 235 3.52 -6.77 26.96
N TYR A 236 3.18 -6.75 25.67
CA TYR A 236 4.05 -7.24 24.57
C TYR A 236 5.03 -6.19 24.04
N ASP A 237 4.79 -4.91 24.29
CA ASP A 237 5.71 -3.81 23.97
C ASP A 237 6.77 -3.61 25.08
N ARG A 238 6.83 -4.58 26.02
CA ARG A 238 7.88 -4.72 27.03
C ARG A 238 9.07 -5.54 26.55
N ALA A 239 9.28 -5.61 25.23
CA ALA A 239 10.61 -5.94 24.70
C ALA A 239 11.54 -4.72 24.88
N ILE A 240 11.77 -4.35 26.15
CA ILE A 240 12.91 -3.56 26.61
C ILE A 240 14.08 -4.52 26.79
#